data_AF-A0A417RPT2-F1
#
_entry.id   AF-A0A417RPT2-F1
#
_cell.length_a   1.000
_cell.length_b   1.000
_cell.length_c   1.000
_cell.angle_alpha   90.00
_cell.angle_beta   90.00
_cell.angle_gamma   90.00
#
_symmetry.space_group_name_H-M   'P 1'
#
loop_
_entity.id
_entity.type
_entity.pdbx_description
1 polymer ?
#
loop_
_entity_poly.entity_id
_entity_poly.type
_entity_poly.pdbx_seq_one_letter_code
_entity_poly.pdbx_strand_id
1 'polypeptide(L)'
;MVFKIITSLVFIAVFIARIVKPEWNIDTTSIILLILAFVPWFIQYIKTLEISGLGKVELVGKEQKKEIDKKASEAGIQKSETADNEQYTFYGLRYSDPKLALAGLRIEIESVLRKIAEANQLDTSRTGIGQMAKVLSQHQLINDNERAIIFDLVGILNKAVHNQLKEYESESFDWVFDLGLDLLKSLNAKLS
;
A
#
# COMPACT_ATOMS: atom_id res chain seq x y z
N MET A 1 -25.67 -13.87 -6.69
CA MET A 1 -26.80 -13.32 -7.48
C MET A 1 -28.13 -13.96 -7.07
N VAL A 2 -28.21 -15.30 -7.05
CA VAL A 2 -29.41 -16.09 -6.66
C VAL A 2 -30.03 -15.64 -5.31
N PHE A 3 -29.22 -15.47 -4.26
CA PHE A 3 -29.70 -14.99 -2.95
C PHE A 3 -30.40 -13.63 -3.02
N LYS A 4 -29.85 -12.65 -3.77
CA LYS A 4 -30.44 -11.30 -3.90
C LYS A 4 -31.84 -11.39 -4.55
N ILE A 5 -31.96 -12.20 -5.60
CA ILE A 5 -33.19 -12.39 -6.36
C ILE A 5 -34.27 -13.05 -5.48
N ILE A 6 -33.91 -14.13 -4.75
CA ILE A 6 -34.83 -14.83 -3.85
C ILE A 6 -35.33 -13.88 -2.75
N THR A 7 -34.43 -13.15 -2.09
CA THR A 7 -34.80 -12.23 -1.02
C THR A 7 -35.73 -11.12 -1.50
N SER A 8 -35.45 -10.49 -2.65
CA SER A 8 -36.34 -9.48 -3.23
C SER A 8 -37.71 -10.07 -3.61
N LEU A 9 -37.76 -11.27 -4.19
CA LEU A 9 -39.00 -11.94 -4.55
C LEU A 9 -39.90 -12.23 -3.34
N VAL A 10 -39.31 -12.64 -2.21
CA VAL A 10 -40.06 -12.89 -0.97
C VAL A 10 -40.72 -11.61 -0.46
N PHE A 11 -39.99 -10.50 -0.39
CA PHE A 11 -40.55 -9.22 0.08
C PHE A 11 -41.62 -8.66 -0.87
N ILE A 12 -41.44 -8.81 -2.18
CA ILE A 12 -42.44 -8.40 -3.18
C ILE A 12 -43.70 -9.27 -3.09
N ALA A 13 -43.56 -10.60 -2.90
CA ALA A 13 -44.70 -11.49 -2.73
C ALA A 13 -45.52 -11.16 -1.48
N VAL A 14 -44.85 -10.86 -0.36
CA VAL A 14 -45.49 -10.42 0.88
C VAL A 14 -46.19 -9.07 0.69
N PHE A 15 -45.59 -8.14 -0.05
CA PHE A 15 -46.20 -6.85 -0.39
C PHE A 15 -47.45 -7.01 -1.28
N ILE A 16 -47.42 -7.89 -2.29
CA ILE A 16 -48.58 -8.15 -3.15
C ILE A 16 -49.71 -8.81 -2.35
N ALA A 17 -49.40 -9.84 -1.55
CA ALA A 17 -50.38 -10.50 -0.69
C ALA A 17 -51.07 -9.52 0.28
N ARG A 18 -50.34 -8.47 0.70
CA ARG A 18 -50.85 -7.39 1.53
C ARG A 18 -51.89 -6.52 0.82
N ILE A 19 -51.64 -6.19 -0.46
CA ILE A 19 -52.48 -5.28 -1.26
C ILE A 19 -53.75 -5.97 -1.78
N VAL A 20 -53.72 -7.29 -1.96
CA VAL A 20 -54.88 -8.06 -2.46
C VAL A 20 -56.06 -8.03 -1.49
N LYS A 21 -55.87 -7.66 -0.21
CA LYS A 21 -56.97 -7.40 0.72
C LYS A 21 -57.42 -5.92 0.62
N PRO A 22 -58.68 -5.65 0.18
CA PRO A 22 -59.17 -4.29 -0.08
C PRO A 22 -59.32 -3.40 1.18
N GLU A 23 -59.18 -3.95 2.38
CA GLU A 23 -59.21 -3.18 3.64
C GLU A 23 -57.84 -2.59 4.03
N TRP A 24 -56.75 -2.96 3.34
CA TRP A 24 -55.40 -2.59 3.72
C TRP A 24 -54.91 -1.42 2.86
N ASN A 25 -55.02 -0.21 3.39
CA ASN A 25 -54.42 0.98 2.78
C ASN A 25 -52.89 0.82 2.65
N ILE A 26 -52.29 1.58 1.72
CA ILE A 26 -50.84 1.73 1.64
C ILE A 26 -50.38 2.45 2.90
N ASP A 27 -49.98 1.66 3.88
CA ASP A 27 -49.49 2.10 5.17
C ASP A 27 -47.95 2.04 5.20
N THR A 28 -47.37 2.64 6.23
CA THR A 28 -45.93 2.66 6.55
C THR A 28 -45.28 1.28 6.40
N THR A 29 -45.98 0.21 6.80
CA THR A 29 -45.46 -1.15 6.66
C THR A 29 -45.27 -1.59 5.21
N SER A 30 -46.16 -1.17 4.29
CA SER A 30 -46.06 -1.46 2.86
C SER A 30 -44.85 -0.75 2.24
N ILE A 31 -44.57 0.47 2.69
CA ILE A 31 -43.39 1.26 2.27
C ILE A 31 -42.09 0.57 2.76
N ILE A 32 -42.05 0.10 4.01
CA ILE A 32 -40.89 -0.59 4.56
C ILE A 32 -40.58 -1.89 3.81
N LEU A 33 -41.60 -2.70 3.48
CA LEU A 33 -41.43 -3.94 2.71
C LEU A 33 -40.84 -3.67 1.32
N LEU A 34 -41.28 -2.59 0.67
CA LEU A 34 -40.76 -2.18 -0.62
C LEU A 34 -39.29 -1.76 -0.52
N ILE A 35 -38.92 -0.97 0.49
CA ILE A 35 -37.52 -0.58 0.75
C ILE A 35 -36.64 -1.82 0.99
N LEU A 36 -37.09 -2.75 1.84
CA LEU A 36 -36.36 -3.99 2.16
C LEU A 36 -36.17 -4.88 0.93
N ALA A 37 -37.09 -4.88 -0.04
CA ALA A 37 -36.91 -5.60 -1.29
C ALA A 37 -35.72 -5.10 -2.12
N PHE A 38 -35.35 -3.82 -1.99
CA PHE A 38 -34.21 -3.21 -2.69
C PHE A 38 -32.89 -3.29 -1.90
N VAL A 39 -32.92 -3.50 -0.58
CA VAL A 39 -31.71 -3.59 0.27
C VAL A 39 -30.63 -4.55 -0.26
N PRO A 40 -30.95 -5.77 -0.73
CA PRO A 40 -29.94 -6.69 -1.27
C PRO A 40 -29.17 -6.16 -2.49
N TRP A 41 -29.77 -5.22 -3.23
CA TRP A 41 -29.15 -4.53 -4.35
C TRP A 41 -28.27 -3.37 -3.88
N PHE A 42 -28.63 -2.71 -2.78
CA PHE A 42 -27.84 -1.64 -2.17
C PHE A 42 -26.62 -2.13 -1.38
N ILE A 43 -26.61 -3.37 -0.88
CA ILE A 43 -25.48 -3.97 -0.14
C ILE A 43 -24.13 -3.86 -0.88
N GLN A 44 -24.13 -3.95 -2.20
CA GLN A 44 -22.88 -3.85 -2.97
C GLN A 44 -22.29 -2.44 -2.92
N TYR A 45 -23.12 -1.41 -2.73
CA TYR A 45 -22.70 -0.02 -2.60
C TYR A 45 -22.26 0.32 -1.17
N ILE A 46 -22.75 -0.40 -0.15
CA ILE A 46 -22.28 -0.26 1.25
C ILE A 46 -20.89 -0.89 1.43
N LYS A 47 -20.60 -2.00 0.75
CA LYS A 47 -19.21 -2.48 0.63
C LYS A 47 -18.33 -1.47 -0.09
N THR A 48 -18.92 -0.69 -0.99
CA THR A 48 -18.31 0.51 -1.57
C THR A 48 -18.34 1.73 -0.63
N LEU A 49 -18.56 1.56 0.68
CA LEU A 49 -18.46 2.63 1.68
C LEU A 49 -17.56 2.22 2.86
N GLU A 50 -17.47 0.94 3.21
CA GLU A 50 -16.44 0.47 4.16
C GLU A 50 -15.03 0.50 3.58
N ILE A 51 -14.90 0.46 2.25
CA ILE A 51 -13.62 0.71 1.60
C ILE A 51 -13.44 2.26 1.48
N SER A 52 -14.45 3.11 1.79
CA SER A 52 -14.54 4.48 1.25
C SER A 52 -13.76 5.57 1.96
N GLY A 53 -12.44 5.49 1.76
CA GLY A 53 -11.67 6.46 0.97
C GLY A 53 -11.35 5.94 -0.45
N LEU A 54 -12.38 5.61 -1.25
CA LEU A 54 -12.45 4.39 -2.09
C LEU A 54 -11.95 4.44 -3.54
N GLY A 55 -10.67 4.20 -3.76
CA GLY A 55 -10.17 3.88 -5.11
C GLY A 55 -8.66 3.85 -5.16
N LYS A 56 -8.04 4.62 -4.28
CA LYS A 56 -6.61 4.64 -4.04
C LYS A 56 -6.34 3.83 -2.78
N VAL A 57 -5.37 2.93 -2.88
CA VAL A 57 -4.96 2.11 -1.74
C VAL A 57 -3.72 2.76 -1.13
N GLU A 58 -3.76 3.04 0.18
CA GLU A 58 -2.56 3.43 0.93
C GLU A 58 -1.50 2.32 0.76
N LEU A 59 -0.30 2.69 0.33
CA LEU A 59 0.83 1.75 0.23
C LEU A 59 1.28 1.29 1.62
N VAL A 60 1.16 2.18 2.59
CA VAL A 60 1.59 2.03 3.98
C VAL A 60 0.57 2.69 4.88
N GLY A 61 0.06 1.93 5.86
CA GLY A 61 -0.89 2.45 6.84
C GLY A 61 -0.23 3.42 7.81
N LYS A 62 -1.02 4.35 8.37
CA LYS A 62 -0.54 5.42 9.27
C LYS A 62 0.28 4.92 10.48
N GLU A 63 -0.12 3.81 11.09
CA GLU A 63 0.62 3.25 12.23
C GLU A 63 1.98 2.68 11.81
N GLN A 64 2.03 1.99 10.66
CA GLN A 64 3.28 1.50 10.09
C GLN A 64 4.21 2.64 9.67
N LYS A 65 3.65 3.73 9.12
CA LYS A 65 4.37 4.96 8.77
C LYS A 65 5.11 5.53 9.99
N LYS A 66 4.42 5.66 11.13
CA LYS A 66 5.01 6.15 12.39
C LYS A 66 6.12 5.25 12.91
N GLU A 67 5.93 3.93 12.86
CA GLU A 67 6.94 2.98 13.32
C GLU A 67 8.22 3.07 12.48
N ILE A 68 8.08 3.16 11.16
CA ILE A 68 9.22 3.29 10.24
C ILE A 68 9.90 4.65 10.40
N ASP A 69 9.14 5.75 10.52
CA ASP A 69 9.71 7.08 10.78
C ASP A 69 10.54 7.10 12.08
N LYS A 70 10.07 6.41 13.13
CA LYS A 70 10.83 6.25 14.38
C LYS A 70 12.14 5.49 14.15
N LYS A 71 12.10 4.33 13.48
CA LYS A 71 13.30 3.56 13.12
C LYS A 71 14.27 4.39 12.28
N ALA A 72 13.77 5.18 11.33
CA ALA A 72 14.58 6.02 10.45
C ALA A 72 15.33 7.10 11.23
N SER A 73 14.65 7.77 12.16
CA SER A 73 15.27 8.72 13.08
C SER A 73 16.36 8.07 13.94
N GLU A 74 16.06 6.90 14.53
CA GLU A 74 17.02 6.15 15.35
C GLU A 74 18.19 5.57 14.53
N ALA A 75 18.00 5.34 13.22
CA ALA A 75 19.04 4.93 12.29
C ALA A 75 19.96 6.08 11.85
N GLY A 76 19.62 7.33 12.17
CA GLY A 76 20.32 8.52 11.70
C GLY A 76 20.00 8.89 10.24
N ILE A 77 18.94 8.33 9.66
CA ILE A 77 18.48 8.67 8.31
C ILE A 77 17.84 10.06 8.36
N GLN A 78 18.53 11.04 7.81
CA GLN A 78 18.06 12.43 7.78
C GLN A 78 17.11 12.64 6.62
N LYS A 79 15.94 13.24 6.89
CA LYS A 79 15.04 13.72 5.84
C LYS A 79 15.74 14.82 5.07
N SER A 80 15.94 14.61 3.77
CA SER A 80 16.52 15.66 2.93
C SER A 80 15.50 16.75 2.62
N GLU A 81 15.81 18.00 2.96
CA GLU A 81 14.99 19.17 2.58
C GLU A 81 15.22 19.59 1.13
N THR A 82 16.39 19.25 0.57
CA THR A 82 16.76 19.50 -0.82
C THR A 82 17.01 18.16 -1.50
N ALA A 83 16.15 17.86 -2.47
CA ALA A 83 16.26 16.69 -3.30
C ALA A 83 17.45 16.82 -4.25
N ASP A 84 18.66 16.52 -3.78
CA ASP A 84 19.80 16.17 -4.66
C ASP A 84 19.60 14.77 -5.28
N ASN A 85 18.34 14.46 -5.57
CA ASN A 85 17.80 13.13 -5.84
C ASN A 85 17.51 12.94 -7.34
N GLU A 86 17.72 13.98 -8.15
CA GLU A 86 17.71 13.90 -9.63
C GLU A 86 18.83 13.01 -10.18
N GLN A 87 19.78 12.58 -9.35
CA GLN A 87 20.84 11.65 -9.73
C GLN A 87 20.30 10.32 -10.27
N TYR A 88 19.10 9.91 -9.84
CA TYR A 88 18.54 8.62 -10.22
C TYR A 88 17.58 8.73 -11.40
N THR A 89 17.78 7.90 -12.42
CA THR A 89 16.93 7.86 -13.61
C THR A 89 15.45 7.55 -13.29
N PHE A 90 15.19 6.74 -12.26
CA PHE A 90 13.82 6.43 -11.83
C PHE A 90 13.10 7.61 -11.15
N TYR A 91 13.84 8.65 -10.71
CA TYR A 91 13.26 9.85 -10.12
C TYR A 91 12.36 10.60 -11.11
N GLY A 92 12.80 10.71 -12.38
CA GLY A 92 12.00 11.33 -13.44
C GLY A 92 10.67 10.62 -13.72
N LEU A 93 10.54 9.35 -13.30
CA LEU A 93 9.33 8.56 -13.46
C LEU A 93 8.33 8.72 -12.32
N ARG A 94 8.69 9.45 -11.25
CA ARG A 94 7.92 9.58 -10.01
C ARG A 94 6.42 9.80 -10.23
N TYR A 95 6.06 10.68 -11.17
CA TYR A 95 4.67 11.00 -11.48
C TYR A 95 4.19 10.49 -12.85
N SER A 96 5.08 10.13 -13.77
CA SER A 96 4.72 9.62 -15.10
C SER A 96 4.47 8.11 -15.11
N ASP A 97 5.26 7.36 -14.35
CA ASP A 97 5.07 5.92 -14.12
C ASP A 97 5.50 5.56 -12.69
N PRO A 98 4.62 5.79 -11.68
CA PRO A 98 4.92 5.55 -10.27
C PRO A 98 5.34 4.11 -9.97
N LYS A 99 4.77 3.14 -10.70
CA LYS A 99 5.10 1.73 -10.52
C LYS A 99 6.52 1.43 -10.97
N LEU A 100 6.91 1.95 -12.13
CA LEU A 100 8.28 1.83 -12.61
C LEU A 100 9.26 2.62 -11.75
N ALA A 101 8.84 3.77 -11.19
CA ALA A 101 9.63 4.54 -10.24
C ALA A 101 9.95 3.74 -8.96
N LEU A 102 8.95 3.07 -8.35
CA LEU A 102 9.15 2.22 -7.17
C LEU A 102 9.97 0.96 -7.48
N ALA A 103 9.80 0.39 -8.68
CA ALA A 103 10.64 -0.71 -9.14
C ALA A 103 12.10 -0.27 -9.28
N GLY A 104 12.34 0.90 -9.88
CA GLY A 104 13.66 1.51 -10.01
C GLY A 104 14.30 1.79 -8.65
N LEU A 105 13.53 2.34 -7.71
CA LEU A 105 13.99 2.56 -6.34
C LEU A 105 14.43 1.26 -5.65
N ARG A 106 13.66 0.17 -5.79
CA ARG A 106 14.03 -1.14 -5.27
C ARG A 106 15.34 -1.65 -5.88
N ILE A 107 15.49 -1.52 -7.20
CA ILE A 107 16.69 -1.93 -7.94
C ILE A 107 17.91 -1.15 -7.45
N GLU A 108 17.77 0.16 -7.24
CA GLU A 108 18.88 0.98 -6.78
C GLU A 108 19.29 0.64 -5.35
N ILE A 109 18.33 0.39 -4.44
CA ILE A 109 18.64 -0.10 -3.08
C ILE A 109 19.45 -1.41 -3.15
N GLU A 110 19.04 -2.33 -4.03
CA GLU A 110 19.75 -3.59 -4.25
C GLU A 110 21.18 -3.36 -4.77
N SER A 111 21.33 -2.46 -5.74
CA SER A 111 22.60 -2.05 -6.35
C SER A 111 23.56 -1.48 -5.31
N VAL A 112 23.10 -0.55 -4.48
CA VAL A 112 23.93 0.09 -3.44
C VAL A 112 24.35 -0.92 -2.37
N LEU A 113 23.44 -1.77 -1.89
CA LEU A 113 23.80 -2.82 -0.92
C LEU A 113 24.84 -3.79 -1.49
N ARG A 114 24.71 -4.14 -2.77
CA ARG A 114 25.68 -4.99 -3.47
C ARG A 114 27.05 -4.31 -3.56
N LYS A 115 27.10 -3.02 -3.92
CA LYS A 115 28.34 -2.23 -3.94
C LYS A 115 29.01 -2.18 -2.57
N ILE A 116 28.24 -2.00 -1.49
CA ILE A 116 28.80 -2.00 -0.12
C ILE A 116 29.40 -3.37 0.19
N ALA A 117 28.72 -4.45 -0.16
CA ALA A 117 29.22 -5.81 0.05
C ALA A 117 30.52 -6.06 -0.77
N GLU A 118 30.54 -5.67 -2.04
CA GLU A 118 31.70 -5.81 -2.93
C GLU A 118 32.91 -5.00 -2.43
N ALA A 119 32.70 -3.75 -2.02
CA ALA A 119 33.74 -2.89 -1.47
C ALA A 119 34.37 -3.48 -0.19
N ASN A 120 33.60 -4.28 0.56
CA ASN A 120 34.04 -4.95 1.78
C ASN A 120 34.35 -6.44 1.58
N GLN A 121 34.49 -6.90 0.32
CA GLN A 121 34.87 -8.28 -0.05
C GLN A 121 33.93 -9.37 0.49
N LEU A 122 32.63 -9.05 0.62
CA LEU A 122 31.60 -9.98 1.08
C LEU A 122 30.93 -10.67 -0.11
N ASP A 123 30.91 -12.00 -0.12
CA ASP A 123 30.20 -12.76 -1.16
C ASP A 123 28.68 -12.71 -0.96
N THR A 124 28.05 -11.83 -1.75
CA THR A 124 26.59 -11.63 -1.80
C THR A 124 26.03 -11.86 -3.21
N SER A 125 26.79 -12.53 -4.06
CA SER A 125 26.47 -12.73 -5.48
C SER A 125 25.14 -13.46 -5.72
N ARG A 126 24.72 -14.31 -4.77
CA ARG A 126 23.50 -15.14 -4.85
C ARG A 126 22.43 -14.79 -3.81
N THR A 127 22.59 -13.70 -3.08
CA THR A 127 21.67 -13.33 -1.99
C THR A 127 20.70 -12.24 -2.45
N GLY A 128 19.42 -12.37 -2.06
CA GLY A 128 18.43 -11.32 -2.25
C GLY A 128 18.62 -10.17 -1.25
N ILE A 129 17.96 -9.03 -1.51
CA ILE A 129 18.11 -7.78 -0.73
C ILE A 129 18.06 -8.02 0.79
N GLY A 130 17.07 -8.75 1.29
CA GLY A 130 16.93 -8.98 2.73
C GLY A 130 18.09 -9.77 3.35
N GLN A 131 18.62 -10.76 2.63
CA GLN A 131 19.78 -11.53 3.09
C GLN A 131 21.07 -10.70 2.98
N MET A 132 21.21 -9.86 1.94
CA MET A 132 22.31 -8.89 1.85
C MET A 132 22.29 -7.92 3.02
N ALA A 133 21.15 -7.29 3.31
CA ALA A 133 21.01 -6.38 4.44
C ALA A 133 21.34 -7.06 5.77
N LYS A 134 20.96 -8.34 5.95
CA LYS A 134 21.35 -9.13 7.12
C LYS A 134 22.87 -9.29 7.22
N VAL A 135 23.53 -9.69 6.14
CA VAL A 135 24.99 -9.86 6.12
C VAL A 135 25.69 -8.52 6.42
N LEU A 136 25.27 -7.43 5.78
CA LEU A 136 25.84 -6.11 6.02
C LEU A 136 25.68 -5.64 7.47
N SER A 137 24.55 -5.93 8.12
CA SER A 137 24.33 -5.59 9.54
C SER A 137 25.16 -6.48 10.48
N GLN A 138 25.33 -7.77 10.16
CA GLN A 138 26.23 -8.67 10.91
C GLN A 138 27.69 -8.20 10.89
N HIS A 139 28.11 -7.58 9.79
CA HIS A 139 29.43 -6.99 9.63
C HIS A 139 29.50 -5.52 10.08
N GLN A 140 28.45 -4.99 10.73
CA GLN A 140 28.37 -3.61 11.23
C GLN A 140 28.52 -2.52 10.16
N LEU A 141 28.35 -2.86 8.88
CA LEU A 141 28.39 -1.91 7.77
C LEU A 141 27.11 -1.08 7.72
N ILE A 142 26.00 -1.67 8.15
CA ILE A 142 24.73 -0.99 8.41
C ILE A 142 24.27 -1.30 9.83
N ASN A 143 23.51 -0.42 10.45
CA ASN A 143 22.95 -0.68 11.78
C ASN A 143 21.65 -1.52 11.69
N ASP A 144 21.18 -2.03 12.83
CA ASP A 144 19.99 -2.89 12.88
C ASP A 144 18.70 -2.16 12.47
N ASN A 145 18.63 -0.85 12.70
CA ASN A 145 17.50 -0.02 12.30
C ASN A 145 17.49 0.18 10.77
N GLU A 146 18.64 0.44 10.14
CA GLU A 146 18.79 0.48 8.67
C GLU A 146 18.38 -0.86 8.06
N ARG A 147 18.83 -1.98 8.63
CA ARG A 147 18.40 -3.32 8.20
C ARG A 147 16.88 -3.49 8.31
N ALA A 148 16.28 -3.11 9.43
CA ALA A 148 14.84 -3.22 9.65
C ALA A 148 14.05 -2.40 8.62
N ILE A 149 14.48 -1.16 8.35
CA ILE A 149 13.87 -0.28 7.36
C ILE A 149 14.01 -0.87 5.96
N ILE A 150 15.16 -1.43 5.58
CA ILE A 150 15.33 -2.12 4.30
C ILE A 150 14.31 -3.26 4.17
N PHE A 151 14.12 -4.07 5.21
CA PHE A 151 13.13 -5.15 5.20
C PHE A 151 11.70 -4.62 5.03
N ASP A 152 11.32 -3.61 5.81
CA ASP A 152 10.00 -2.99 5.75
C ASP A 152 9.74 -2.38 4.36
N LEU A 153 10.69 -1.58 3.86
CA LEU A 153 10.61 -0.88 2.58
C LEU A 153 10.59 -1.85 1.39
N VAL A 154 11.45 -2.87 1.37
CA VAL A 154 11.43 -3.89 0.30
C VAL A 154 10.10 -4.64 0.28
N GLY A 155 9.53 -4.92 1.45
CA GLY A 155 8.19 -5.51 1.54
C GLY A 155 7.11 -4.63 0.90
N ILE A 156 7.17 -3.31 1.15
CA ILE A 156 6.26 -2.31 0.58
C ILE A 156 6.47 -2.20 -0.94
N LEU A 157 7.71 -2.03 -1.40
CA LEU A 157 8.05 -1.90 -2.82
C LEU A 157 7.67 -3.16 -3.61
N ASN A 158 7.90 -4.35 -3.05
CA ASN A 158 7.51 -5.61 -3.69
C ASN A 158 5.98 -5.71 -3.85
N LYS A 159 5.22 -5.36 -2.81
CA LYS A 159 3.76 -5.30 -2.88
C LYS A 159 3.30 -4.25 -3.89
N ALA A 160 3.93 -3.08 -3.94
CA ALA A 160 3.59 -2.03 -4.89
C ALA A 160 3.75 -2.53 -6.34
N VAL A 161 4.91 -3.08 -6.69
CA VAL A 161 5.18 -3.58 -8.05
C VAL A 161 4.25 -4.75 -8.44
N HIS A 162 3.88 -5.62 -7.51
CA HIS A 162 2.97 -6.74 -7.79
C HIS A 162 1.48 -6.39 -7.67
N ASN A 163 1.13 -5.23 -7.11
CA ASN A 163 -0.26 -4.84 -6.96
C ASN A 163 -0.90 -4.59 -8.33
N GLN A 164 -2.06 -5.21 -8.54
CA GLN A 164 -2.97 -4.98 -9.68
C GLN A 164 -3.85 -3.73 -9.47
N LEU A 165 -3.56 -2.93 -8.44
CA LEU A 165 -4.34 -1.76 -8.07
C LEU A 165 -3.94 -0.57 -8.94
N LYS A 166 -4.96 0.08 -9.50
CA LYS A 166 -4.81 1.07 -10.57
C LYS A 166 -4.14 2.36 -10.12
N GLU A 167 -4.25 2.74 -8.84
CA GLU A 167 -3.76 4.02 -8.32
C GLU A 167 -3.40 3.93 -6.82
N TYR A 168 -2.30 4.56 -6.41
CA TYR A 168 -1.92 4.75 -5.01
C TYR A 168 -2.35 6.14 -4.52
N GLU A 169 -2.51 6.30 -3.20
CA GLU A 169 -2.61 7.65 -2.64
C GLU A 169 -1.28 8.39 -2.84
N SER A 170 -1.33 9.61 -3.40
CA SER A 170 -0.12 10.40 -3.69
C SER A 170 0.73 10.58 -2.45
N GLU A 171 0.12 10.89 -1.31
CA GLU A 171 0.86 11.10 -0.05
C GLU A 171 1.58 9.81 0.42
N SER A 172 0.93 8.66 0.28
CA SER A 172 1.50 7.37 0.67
C SER A 172 2.66 7.00 -0.26
N PHE A 173 2.50 7.25 -1.57
CA PHE A 173 3.56 7.09 -2.57
C PHE A 173 4.74 8.01 -2.31
N ASP A 174 4.49 9.32 -2.16
CA ASP A 174 5.52 10.32 -1.96
C ASP A 174 6.33 10.00 -0.72
N TRP A 175 5.67 9.63 0.38
CA TRP A 175 6.37 9.23 1.61
C TRP A 175 7.25 7.98 1.42
N VAL A 176 6.75 6.92 0.76
CA VAL A 176 7.56 5.71 0.50
C VAL A 176 8.76 6.05 -0.38
N PHE A 177 8.53 6.90 -1.39
CA PHE A 177 9.56 7.31 -2.33
C PHE A 177 10.65 8.14 -1.65
N ASP A 178 10.26 9.15 -0.88
CA ASP A 178 11.17 10.03 -0.17
C ASP A 178 11.97 9.27 0.90
N LEU A 179 11.33 8.39 1.68
CA LEU A 179 12.03 7.52 2.62
C LEU A 179 13.08 6.65 1.92
N GLY A 180 12.76 6.11 0.74
CA GLY A 180 13.71 5.31 -0.02
C GLY A 180 14.90 6.12 -0.53
N LEU A 181 14.68 7.38 -0.93
CA LEU A 181 15.76 8.29 -1.33
C LEU A 181 16.66 8.66 -0.14
N ASP A 182 16.07 8.97 1.01
CA ASP A 182 16.83 9.26 2.23
C ASP A 182 17.67 8.03 2.68
N LEU A 183 17.10 6.83 2.56
CA LEU A 183 17.83 5.57 2.79
C LEU A 183 18.99 5.41 1.80
N LEU A 184 18.77 5.64 0.50
CA LEU A 184 19.84 5.58 -0.51
C LEU A 184 20.96 6.56 -0.20
N LYS A 185 20.63 7.77 0.24
CA LYS A 185 21.62 8.77 0.67
C LYS A 185 22.45 8.27 1.86
N SER A 186 21.79 7.71 2.88
CA SER A 186 22.46 7.10 4.05
C SER A 186 23.39 5.95 3.63
N LEU A 187 22.94 5.08 2.72
CA LEU A 187 23.71 3.94 2.25
C LEU A 187 24.91 4.36 1.38
N ASN A 188 24.74 5.33 0.47
CA ASN A 188 25.84 5.83 -0.36
C ASN A 188 26.92 6.54 0.46
N ALA A 189 26.57 7.16 1.59
CA ALA A 189 27.56 7.73 2.51
C ALA A 189 28.53 6.68 3.07
N LYS A 190 28.20 5.38 3.01
CA LYS A 190 29.07 4.26 3.42
C LYS A 190 30.04 3.80 2.33
N LEU A 191 29.87 4.30 1.11
CA LEU A 191 30.74 4.03 -0.04
C LEU A 191 31.76 5.14 -0.28
N SER A 192 31.62 6.28 0.41
CA SER A 192 32.53 7.44 0.36
C SER A 192 33.61 7.31 1.42
#